data_AF-A0A2V6TUH6-F1
#
_entry.id   AF-A0A2V6TUH6-F1
#
_cell.length_a   1.000
_cell.length_b   1.000
_cell.length_c   1.000
_cell.angle_alpha   90.00
_cell.angle_beta   90.00
_cell.angle_gamma   90.00
#
_symmetry.space_group_name_H-M   'P 1'
#
loop_
_entity.id
_entity.type
_entity.pdbx_description
1 polymer ?
#
loop_
_entity_poly.entity_id
_entity_poly.type
_entity_poly.pdbx_seq_one_letter_code
_entity_poly.pdbx_strand_id
1 'polypeptide(L)'
;MAEALDAFGKLTASSFRDIERGALVHCFLPPEAAAAPLAAFGCALVAAMSVEGPAGGFGSFHSAVLRSGPKRLEVRRLPSAAGAAAVLLVGGADTGRPGLARLQVERAAARLLGA
;
A
#
# COMPACT_ATOMS: atom_id res chain seq x y z
N MET A 1 8.04 7.40 10.31
CA MET A 1 7.86 6.75 8.99
C MET A 1 7.17 7.67 7.98
N ALA A 2 6.09 8.37 8.34
CA ALA A 2 5.41 9.32 7.44
C ALA A 2 6.33 10.42 6.89
N GLU A 3 7.25 10.96 7.70
CA GLU A 3 8.24 11.98 7.27
C GLU A 3 9.21 11.48 6.19
N ALA A 4 9.40 10.17 6.04
CA ALA A 4 10.26 9.59 5.02
C ALA A 4 9.55 9.40 3.66
N LEU A 5 8.25 9.72 3.60
CA LEU A 5 7.38 9.64 2.41
C LEU A 5 7.05 11.05 1.89
N ASP A 6 7.99 11.99 1.99
CA ASP A 6 7.79 13.40 1.66
C ASP A 6 7.38 13.66 0.20
N ALA A 7 7.64 12.70 -0.71
CA ALA A 7 7.24 12.81 -2.10
C ALA A 7 5.72 13.00 -2.19
N PHE A 8 4.95 12.37 -1.31
CA PHE A 8 3.49 12.39 -1.31
C PHE A 8 2.88 13.60 -0.58
N GLY A 9 3.72 14.51 -0.06
CA GLY A 9 3.30 15.63 0.77
C GLY A 9 3.09 15.22 2.24
N LYS A 10 2.26 15.99 2.96
CA LYS A 10 2.00 15.75 4.38
C LYS A 10 1.10 14.53 4.56
N LEU A 11 1.61 13.52 5.27
CA LEU A 11 0.88 12.27 5.54
C LEU A 11 0.66 12.04 7.03
N THR A 12 -0.44 11.38 7.35
CA THR A 12 -0.74 10.79 8.65
C THR A 12 -0.63 9.28 8.56
N ALA A 13 0.00 8.67 9.58
CA ALA A 13 0.09 7.22 9.69
C ALA A 13 -1.14 6.68 10.45
N SER A 14 -1.74 5.62 9.93
CA SER A 14 -2.76 4.83 10.63
C SER A 14 -2.58 3.34 10.33
N SER A 15 -3.16 2.48 11.15
CA SER A 15 -3.12 1.04 10.90
C SER A 15 -4.47 0.39 11.23
N PHE A 16 -4.87 -0.56 10.41
CA PHE A 16 -6.14 -1.26 10.51
C PHE A 16 -5.91 -2.76 10.47
N ARG A 17 -6.76 -3.52 11.16
CA ARG A 17 -6.80 -4.97 11.03
C ARG A 17 -8.02 -5.34 10.22
N ASP A 18 -7.81 -6.03 9.11
CA ASP A 18 -8.87 -6.70 8.37
C ASP A 18 -9.30 -7.94 9.17
N ILE A 19 -10.54 -7.92 9.67
CA ILE A 19 -11.07 -8.99 10.53
C ILE A 19 -11.35 -10.25 9.70
N GLU A 20 -11.79 -10.11 8.44
CA GLU A 20 -12.12 -11.24 7.58
C GLU A 20 -10.87 -12.00 7.15
N ARG A 21 -9.79 -11.27 6.88
CA ARG A 21 -8.56 -11.84 6.29
C ARG A 21 -7.39 -11.93 7.28
N GLY A 22 -7.53 -11.36 8.48
CA GLY A 22 -6.47 -11.26 9.48
C GLY A 22 -5.30 -10.34 9.08
N ALA A 23 -5.40 -9.64 7.95
CA ALA A 23 -4.33 -8.83 7.39
C ALA A 23 -4.17 -7.50 8.16
N LEU A 24 -2.92 -7.11 8.42
CA LEU A 24 -2.60 -5.78 8.95
C LEU A 24 -2.42 -4.81 7.77
N VAL A 25 -3.09 -3.66 7.82
CA VAL A 25 -3.01 -2.62 6.80
C VAL A 25 -2.36 -1.39 7.39
N HIS A 26 -1.22 -0.99 6.85
CA HIS A 26 -0.53 0.25 7.20
C HIS A 26 -0.86 1.33 6.19
N CYS A 27 -1.40 2.45 6.65
CA CYS A 27 -1.81 3.56 5.79
C CYS A 27 -0.97 4.80 6.08
N PHE A 28 -0.42 5.40 5.03
CA PHE A 28 0.18 6.73 5.04
C PHE A 28 -0.57 7.58 4.04
N LEU A 29 -1.49 8.40 4.53
CA LEU A 29 -2.47 9.12 3.73
C LEU A 29 -2.57 10.59 4.15
N PRO A 30 -3.02 11.49 3.27
CA PRO A 30 -3.29 12.88 3.67
C PRO A 30 -4.32 12.94 4.80
N PRO A 31 -4.26 13.93 5.71
CA PRO A 31 -5.17 14.04 6.85
C PRO A 31 -6.66 14.06 6.47
N GLU A 32 -7.00 14.58 5.30
CA GLU A 32 -8.35 14.67 4.77
C GLU A 32 -8.86 13.36 4.14
N ALA A 33 -8.00 12.35 3.98
CA ALA A 33 -8.36 11.10 3.35
C ALA A 33 -9.12 10.17 4.30
N ALA A 34 -10.17 9.51 3.78
CA ALA A 34 -10.89 8.49 4.51
C ALA A 34 -10.07 7.19 4.63
N ALA A 35 -9.21 7.12 5.65
CA ALA A 35 -8.22 6.05 5.79
C ALA A 35 -8.83 4.65 5.94
N ALA A 36 -9.94 4.51 6.69
CA ALA A 36 -10.57 3.21 6.91
C ALA A 36 -11.19 2.61 5.62
N PRO A 37 -12.01 3.34 4.84
CA PRO A 37 -12.46 2.85 3.53
C PRO A 37 -11.30 2.52 2.56
N LEU A 38 -10.24 3.31 2.56
CA LEU A 38 -9.07 3.06 1.72
C LEU A 38 -8.31 1.79 2.17
N ALA A 39 -8.22 1.54 3.47
CA ALA A 39 -7.65 0.30 4.02
C ALA A 39 -8.42 -0.94 3.56
N ALA A 40 -9.75 -0.92 3.68
CA ALA A 40 -10.61 -2.00 3.21
C ALA A 40 -10.46 -2.22 1.69
N PHE A 41 -10.44 -1.13 0.92
CA PHE A 41 -10.21 -1.19 -0.53
C PHE A 41 -8.84 -1.82 -0.86
N GLY A 42 -7.78 -1.44 -0.15
CA GLY A 42 -6.43 -1.98 -0.35
C GLY A 42 -6.36 -3.49 -0.13
N CYS A 43 -6.99 -3.99 0.94
CA CYS A 43 -7.13 -5.43 1.19
C CYS A 43 -7.90 -6.14 0.08
N ALA A 44 -9.05 -5.60 -0.31
CA ALA A 44 -9.88 -6.18 -1.37
C ALA A 44 -9.11 -6.26 -2.70
N LEU A 45 -8.36 -5.22 -3.05
CA LEU A 45 -7.53 -5.21 -4.25
C LEU A 45 -6.43 -6.28 -4.18
N VAL A 46 -5.67 -6.36 -3.09
CA VAL A 46 -4.62 -7.37 -2.93
C VAL A 46 -5.21 -8.78 -3.04
N ALA A 47 -6.38 -9.02 -2.43
CA ALA A 47 -7.07 -10.29 -2.51
C ALA A 47 -7.50 -10.64 -3.95
N ALA A 48 -8.11 -9.68 -4.66
CA ALA A 48 -8.52 -9.87 -6.05
C ALA A 48 -7.33 -10.13 -6.99
N MET A 49 -6.19 -9.48 -6.74
CA MET A 49 -4.97 -9.66 -7.53
C MET A 49 -4.16 -10.90 -7.13
N SER A 50 -4.49 -11.55 -6.01
CA SER A 50 -3.83 -12.78 -5.55
C SER A 50 -4.54 -14.05 -6.02
N VAL A 51 -5.62 -13.93 -6.80
CA VAL A 51 -6.26 -15.08 -7.44
C VAL A 51 -5.27 -15.68 -8.44
N GLU A 52 -4.94 -16.97 -8.28
CA GLU A 52 -4.01 -17.66 -9.17
C GLU A 52 -4.52 -17.60 -10.61
N GLY A 53 -3.71 -16.99 -11.48
CA GLY A 53 -3.95 -17.00 -12.92
C GLY A 53 -3.59 -18.35 -13.53
N PRO A 54 -3.99 -18.61 -14.78
CA PRO A 54 -3.62 -19.83 -15.49
C PRO A 54 -2.10 -20.01 -15.54
N ALA A 55 -1.65 -21.27 -15.59
CA ALA A 55 -0.24 -21.62 -15.71
C ALA A 55 0.42 -20.85 -16.87
N GLY A 56 1.45 -20.05 -16.56
CA GLY A 56 2.09 -19.12 -17.51
C GLY A 56 1.88 -17.62 -17.22
N GLY A 57 1.21 -17.26 -16.12
CA GLY A 57 1.01 -15.86 -15.71
C GLY A 57 2.28 -15.12 -15.24
N PHE A 58 2.17 -13.79 -15.06
CA PHE A 58 3.25 -12.85 -14.72
C PHE A 58 3.79 -12.96 -13.26
N GLY A 59 3.60 -14.08 -12.59
CA GLY A 59 3.96 -14.27 -11.18
C GLY A 59 3.00 -13.60 -10.19
N SER A 60 3.42 -13.51 -8.92
CA SER A 60 2.57 -13.02 -7.84
C SER A 60 2.42 -11.51 -7.81
N PHE A 61 1.23 -11.01 -7.48
CA PHE A 61 1.00 -9.59 -7.25
C PHE A 61 1.89 -9.03 -6.13
N HIS A 62 2.55 -7.90 -6.42
CA HIS A 62 3.44 -7.21 -5.50
C HIS A 62 2.93 -5.81 -5.14
N SER A 63 2.55 -5.02 -6.13
CA SER A 63 2.04 -3.66 -5.91
C SER A 63 1.28 -3.13 -7.12
N ALA A 64 0.37 -2.18 -6.88
CA ALA A 64 -0.32 -1.39 -7.89
C ALA A 64 -0.22 0.11 -7.56
N VAL A 65 -0.19 0.95 -8.58
CA VAL A 65 -0.33 2.40 -8.46
C VAL A 65 -1.62 2.81 -9.14
N LEU A 66 -2.54 3.37 -8.37
CA LEU A 66 -3.82 3.90 -8.84
C LEU A 66 -3.73 5.41 -8.94
N ARG A 67 -4.31 5.97 -10.00
CA ARG A 67 -4.37 7.41 -10.24
C ARG A 67 -5.81 7.84 -10.47
N SER A 68 -6.20 8.94 -9.84
CA SER A 68 -7.51 9.57 -10.02
C SER A 68 -7.34 11.09 -10.04
N GLY A 69 -7.36 11.66 -11.24
CA GLY A 69 -7.00 13.07 -11.44
C GLY A 69 -5.59 13.36 -10.86
N PRO A 70 -5.45 14.38 -9.99
CA PRO A 70 -4.17 14.72 -9.38
C PRO A 70 -3.80 13.84 -8.17
N LYS A 71 -4.56 12.77 -7.89
CA LYS A 71 -4.35 11.91 -6.72
C LYS A 71 -3.69 10.60 -7.14
N ARG A 72 -2.78 10.13 -6.31
CA ARG A 72 -2.08 8.85 -6.43
C ARG A 72 -2.30 8.02 -5.17
N LEU A 73 -2.51 6.72 -5.35
CA LEU A 73 -2.49 5.72 -4.27
C LEU A 73 -1.63 4.54 -4.70
N GLU A 74 -0.58 4.26 -3.95
CA GLU A 74 0.18 3.02 -4.08
C GLU A 74 -0.37 1.99 -3.08
N VAL A 75 -0.70 0.81 -3.60
CA VAL A 75 -1.14 -0.36 -2.83
C VAL A 75 -0.07 -1.43 -2.99
N ARG A 76 0.50 -1.90 -1.89
CA ARG A 76 1.58 -2.88 -1.90
C ARG A 76 1.28 -4.03 -0.97
N ARG A 77 1.43 -5.24 -1.49
CA ARG A 77 1.43 -6.46 -0.69
C ARG A 77 2.78 -6.56 0.02
N LEU A 78 2.75 -6.76 1.33
CA LEU A 78 3.93 -7.09 2.13
C LEU A 78 3.93 -8.61 2.37
N PRO A 79 5.01 -9.32 2.01
CA PRO A 79 5.13 -10.73 2.33
C PRO A 79 5.08 -10.96 3.85
N SER A 80 4.44 -12.05 4.28
CA SER A 80 4.42 -12.47 5.67
C SER A 80 4.95 -13.90 5.76
N ALA A 81 5.90 -14.13 6.67
CA ALA A 81 6.50 -15.44 6.88
C ALA A 81 5.63 -16.37 7.75
N ALA A 82 4.64 -15.84 8.47
CA ALA A 82 3.93 -16.57 9.54
C ALA A 82 2.42 -16.27 9.63
N GLY A 83 1.79 -15.66 8.62
CA GLY A 83 0.36 -15.32 8.68
C GLY A 83 -0.19 -14.59 7.46
N ALA A 84 -1.35 -13.96 7.62
CA ALA A 84 -1.99 -13.15 6.57
C ALA A 84 -1.04 -12.05 6.07
N ALA A 85 -0.95 -11.89 4.75
CA ALA A 85 -0.09 -10.86 4.13
C ALA A 85 -0.54 -9.46 4.59
N ALA A 86 0.41 -8.64 5.04
CA ALA A 86 0.13 -7.25 5.37
C ALA A 86 0.01 -6.41 4.08
N VAL A 87 -0.68 -5.27 4.18
CA VAL A 87 -0.87 -4.34 3.07
C VAL A 87 -0.32 -2.98 3.46
N LEU A 88 0.45 -2.37 2.57
CA LEU A 88 0.91 -0.99 2.69
C LEU A 88 0.13 -0.12 1.69
N LEU A 89 -0.48 0.94 2.20
CA LEU A 89 -1.14 2.00 1.44
C LEU A 89 -0.39 3.30 1.62
N VAL A 90 0.02 3.92 0.51
CA VAL A 90 0.62 5.26 0.50
C VAL A 90 -0.10 6.13 -0.52
N GLY A 91 -0.76 7.19 -0.08
CA GLY A 91 -1.55 8.06 -0.94
C GLY A 91 -1.18 9.53 -0.78
N GLY A 92 -1.40 10.31 -1.82
CA GLY A 92 -1.08 11.74 -1.83
C GLY A 92 -1.35 12.38 -3.19
N ALA A 93 -0.90 13.63 -3.35
CA ALA A 93 -0.90 14.30 -4.65
C ALA A 93 0.07 13.62 -5.63
N ASP A 94 -0.19 13.72 -6.93
CA ASP A 94 0.81 13.32 -7.93
C ASP A 94 2.00 14.28 -7.85
N THR A 95 3.16 13.70 -7.60
CA THR A 95 4.32 14.41 -7.07
C THR A 95 5.20 14.98 -8.19
N GLY A 96 4.88 14.65 -9.44
CA GLY A 96 5.75 14.84 -10.60
C GLY A 96 7.07 14.05 -10.51
N ARG A 97 7.28 13.26 -9.44
CA ARG A 97 8.52 12.53 -9.13
C ARG A 97 8.22 11.05 -8.88
N PRO A 98 7.72 10.30 -9.87
CA PRO A 98 7.27 8.92 -9.69
C PRO A 98 8.39 7.96 -9.23
N GLY A 99 9.64 8.21 -9.65
CA GLY A 99 10.80 7.41 -9.22
C GLY A 99 11.13 7.59 -7.74
N LEU A 100 11.11 8.82 -7.24
CA LEU A 100 11.34 9.11 -5.81
C LEU A 100 10.22 8.51 -4.95
N ALA A 101 8.96 8.71 -5.36
CA ALA A 101 7.80 8.15 -4.67
C ALA A 101 7.93 6.61 -4.54
N ARG A 102 8.27 5.92 -5.63
CA ARG A 102 8.50 4.47 -5.60
C ARG A 102 9.62 4.07 -4.64
N LEU A 103 10.77 4.74 -4.68
CA LEU A 103 11.91 4.44 -3.81
C LEU A 103 11.56 4.61 -2.32
N GLN A 104 10.80 5.65 -1.99
CA GLN A 104 10.37 5.89 -0.61
C GLN A 104 9.38 4.82 -0.12
N VAL A 105 8.44 4.41 -0.96
CA VAL A 105 7.52 3.30 -0.63
C VAL A 105 8.28 1.98 -0.47
N GLU A 106 9.25 1.68 -1.32
CA GLU A 106 10.10 0.48 -1.20
C GLU A 106 10.88 0.48 0.13
N ARG A 107 11.45 1.62 0.53
CA ARG A 107 12.11 1.76 1.83
C ARG A 107 11.15 1.64 3.01
N ALA A 108 9.95 2.19 2.90
CA ALA A 108 8.93 2.05 3.94
C ALA A 108 8.47 0.59 4.08
N ALA A 109 8.28 -0.11 2.96
CA ALA A 109 7.97 -1.53 2.92
C ALA A 109 9.08 -2.37 3.58
N ALA A 110 10.34 -2.13 3.23
CA ALA A 110 11.49 -2.84 3.83
C ALA A 110 11.56 -2.64 5.36
N ARG A 111 11.26 -1.43 5.85
CA ARG A 111 11.22 -1.13 7.30
C ARG A 111 10.06 -1.86 8.01
N LEU A 112 8.91 -1.98 7.36
CA LEU A 112 7.77 -2.72 7.90
C LEU A 112 8.01 -4.23 7.95
N LEU A 113 8.91 -4.75 7.10
CA LEU A 113 9.29 -6.17 7.06
C LEU A 113 10.45 -6.54 7.99
N GLY A 114 11.18 -5.55 8.51
CA GLY A 114 12.40 -5.71 9.32
C GLY A 114 12.24 -5.24 10.77
N ALA A 115 11.04 -5.35 11.34
CA ALA A 115 10.75 -5.10 12.75
C ALA A 115 10.29 -6.40 13.43
#